data_AF-A0A1W7R5N7-F1
#
_entry.id   AF-A0A1W7R5N7-F1
#
_cell.length_a   1.000
_cell.length_b   1.000
_cell.length_c   1.000
_cell.angle_alpha   90.00
_cell.angle_beta   90.00
_cell.angle_gamma   90.00
#
_symmetry.space_group_name_H-M   'P 1'
#
loop_
_entity.id
_entity.type
_entity.pdbx_description
1 polymer ?
#
loop_
_entity_poly.entity_id
_entity_poly.type
_entity_poly.pdbx_seq_one_letter_code
_entity_poly.pdbx_strand_id
1 'polypeptide(L)'
;NFRPISLLNTDYKIFTKLIANRISPNIGEVIEEGQTAVVPGKSCVDNLDIMRTLVIKAQQSKTMKFALLSVDLEKAFDVVNRNRLWEILEKFGLPHPIITVIKRLYADAASRV
;
A
#
# COMPACT_ATOMS: atom_id res chain seq x y z
N ASN A 1 -12.69 17.36 -7.91
CA ASN A 1 -11.98 16.24 -7.25
C ASN A 1 -12.66 15.89 -5.94
N PHE A 2 -13.70 15.06 -6.00
CA PHE A 2 -14.27 14.46 -4.79
C PHE A 2 -13.52 13.17 -4.48
N ARG A 3 -13.19 12.95 -3.20
CA ARG A 3 -12.67 11.67 -2.70
C ARG A 3 -13.80 11.00 -1.93
N PRO A 4 -14.53 10.05 -2.54
CA PRO A 4 -15.59 9.36 -1.82
C PRO A 4 -14.98 8.59 -0.65
N ILE A 5 -15.64 8.64 0.50
CA ILE A 5 -15.26 7.88 1.69
C ILE A 5 -16.43 6.98 2.04
N SER A 6 -16.19 5.68 2.16
CA SER A 6 -17.18 4.74 2.69
C SER A 6 -17.17 4.80 4.21
N LEU A 7 -18.27 5.27 4.81
CA LEU A 7 -18.44 5.24 6.25
C LEU A 7 -18.92 3.85 6.69
N LEU A 8 -17.97 3.01 7.09
CA LEU A 8 -18.26 1.66 7.59
C LEU A 8 -18.59 1.67 9.09
N ASN A 9 -19.37 0.68 9.53
CA ASN A 9 -19.72 0.53 10.95
C ASN A 9 -18.48 0.24 11.81
N THR A 10 -18.60 0.49 13.12
CA THR A 10 -17.50 0.35 14.07
C THR A 10 -17.01 -1.10 14.16
N ASP A 11 -17.90 -2.08 14.13
CA ASP A 11 -17.55 -3.50 14.21
C ASP A 11 -16.64 -3.93 13.06
N TYR A 12 -16.96 -3.50 11.84
CA TYR A 12 -16.14 -3.73 10.65
C TYR A 12 -14.76 -3.09 10.81
N LYS A 13 -14.69 -1.85 11.32
CA LYS A 13 -13.42 -1.15 11.55
C LYS A 13 -12.56 -1.86 12.59
N ILE A 14 -13.14 -2.31 13.70
CA ILE A 14 -12.43 -3.07 14.74
C ILE A 14 -11.89 -4.38 14.15
N PHE A 15 -12.74 -5.13 13.45
CA PHE A 15 -12.38 -6.42 12.90
C PHE A 15 -11.28 -6.30 11.82
N THR A 16 -11.42 -5.36 10.88
CA THR A 16 -10.39 -5.12 9.86
C THR A 16 -9.09 -4.60 10.46
N LYS A 17 -9.15 -3.78 11.51
CA LYS A 17 -7.95 -3.32 12.23
C LYS A 17 -7.24 -4.47 12.93
N LEU A 18 -7.98 -5.43 13.51
CA LEU A 18 -7.40 -6.62 14.12
C LEU A 18 -6.64 -7.47 13.08
N ILE A 19 -7.23 -7.68 11.90
CA ILE A 19 -6.56 -8.40 10.80
C ILE A 19 -5.30 -7.64 10.34
N ALA A 20 -5.42 -6.33 10.11
CA ALA A 20 -4.30 -5.50 9.69
C ALA A 20 -3.14 -5.55 10.70
N ASN A 21 -3.44 -5.48 12.00
CA ASN A 21 -2.42 -5.56 13.05
C ASN A 21 -1.73 -6.94 13.12
N ARG A 22 -2.38 -8.03 12.66
CA ARG A 22 -1.75 -9.35 12.57
C ARG A 22 -0.81 -9.47 11.37
N ILE A 23 -1.12 -8.79 10.26
CA ILE A 23 -0.33 -8.82 9.02
C ILE A 23 0.85 -7.84 9.10
N SER A 24 0.62 -6.66 9.70
CA SER A 24 1.54 -5.53 9.65
C SER A 24 2.97 -5.80 10.14
N PRO A 25 3.23 -6.60 11.20
CA PRO A 25 4.59 -6.80 11.70
C PRO A 25 5.52 -7.48 10.68
N ASN A 26 4.98 -8.36 9.83
CA ASN A 26 5.77 -9.16 8.91
C ASN A 26 5.79 -8.56 7.49
N ILE A 27 5.07 -7.45 7.25
CA ILE A 27 4.91 -6.90 5.90
C ILE A 27 6.25 -6.44 5.30
N GLY A 28 7.18 -5.97 6.16
CA GLY A 28 8.51 -5.52 5.76
C GLY A 28 9.40 -6.63 5.19
N GLU A 29 9.10 -7.90 5.48
CA GLU A 29 9.86 -9.05 4.97
C GLU A 29 9.48 -9.43 3.53
N VAL A 30 8.31 -9.00 3.07
CA VAL A 30 7.73 -9.45 1.78
C VAL A 30 7.69 -8.33 0.73
N ILE A 31 7.65 -7.07 1.17
CA ILE A 31 7.67 -5.90 0.28
C ILE A 31 9.09 -5.48 -0.06
N GLU A 32 9.22 -4.74 -1.16
CA GLU A 32 10.51 -4.15 -1.56
C GLU A 32 11.01 -3.11 -0.54
N GLU A 33 12.33 -3.02 -0.39
CA GLU A 33 12.98 -2.09 0.55
C GLU A 33 12.57 -0.62 0.31
N GLY A 34 12.38 -0.22 -0.96
CA GLY A 34 11.94 1.11 -1.35
C GLY A 34 10.50 1.47 -0.97
N GLN A 35 9.67 0.49 -0.57
CA GLN A 35 8.32 0.77 -0.09
C GLN A 35 8.37 1.23 1.38
N THR A 36 7.98 2.48 1.61
CA THR A 36 7.92 3.09 2.96
C THR A 36 6.49 3.32 3.45
N ALA A 37 5.53 3.46 2.54
CA ALA A 37 4.15 3.70 2.89
C ALA A 37 3.52 2.46 3.56
N VAL A 38 2.86 2.68 4.70
CA VAL A 38 2.12 1.64 5.46
C VAL A 38 3.03 0.54 6.04
N VAL A 39 4.34 0.80 6.14
CA VAL A 39 5.32 -0.13 6.72
C VAL A 39 5.70 0.36 8.12
N PRO A 40 5.52 -0.46 9.18
CA PRO A 40 5.95 -0.08 10.52
C PRO A 40 7.44 0.29 10.55
N GLY A 41 7.76 1.40 11.21
CA GLY A 41 9.14 1.86 11.36
C GLY A 41 9.73 2.60 10.16
N LYS A 42 9.01 2.72 9.03
CA LYS A 42 9.44 3.54 7.88
C LYS A 42 8.69 4.86 7.81
N SER A 43 9.34 5.88 7.27
CA SER A 43 8.79 7.23 7.13
C SER A 43 8.82 7.71 5.68
N CYS A 44 7.89 8.58 5.31
CA CYS A 44 7.97 9.30 4.04
C CYS A 44 9.18 10.24 3.99
N VAL A 45 9.72 10.63 5.15
CA VAL A 45 10.94 11.44 5.27
C VAL A 45 12.14 10.70 4.69
N ASP A 46 12.23 9.38 4.89
CA ASP A 46 13.31 8.56 4.34
C ASP A 46 13.38 8.67 2.81
N ASN A 47 12.21 8.62 2.15
CA ASN A 47 12.11 8.82 0.70
C ASN A 47 12.53 10.23 0.28
N LEU A 48 12.15 11.25 1.04
CA LEU A 48 12.54 12.64 0.74
C LEU A 48 14.05 12.83 0.84
N ASP A 49 14.70 12.22 1.82
CA ASP A 49 16.14 12.35 2.02
C ASP A 49 16.93 11.59 0.96
N ILE A 50 16.49 10.39 0.56
CA ILE A 50 17.04 9.66 -0.59
C ILE A 50 16.92 10.52 -1.86
N MET A 51 15.74 11.06 -2.12
CA MET A 51 15.46 11.88 -3.29
C MET A 51 16.32 13.15 -3.34
N ARG A 52 16.42 13.88 -2.22
CA ARG A 52 17.30 15.05 -2.10
C ARG A 52 18.75 14.70 -2.36
N THR A 53 19.22 13.60 -1.80
CA THR A 53 20.61 13.13 -1.98
C THR A 53 20.89 12.80 -3.45
N LEU A 54 19.96 12.14 -4.14
CA LEU A 54 20.08 11.83 -5.56
C LEU A 54 20.13 13.10 -6.42
N VAL A 55 19.26 14.07 -6.14
CA VAL A 55 19.25 15.35 -6.86
C VAL A 55 20.55 16.13 -6.67
N ILE A 56 21.05 16.23 -5.42
CA ILE A 56 22.32 16.91 -5.13
C ILE A 56 23.49 16.23 -5.85
N LYS A 57 23.57 14.89 -5.80
CA LYS A 57 24.61 14.12 -6.49
C LYS A 57 24.56 14.34 -8.01
N ALA A 58 23.36 14.36 -8.58
CA ALA A 58 23.18 14.63 -10.00
C ALA A 58 23.64 16.05 -10.38
N GLN A 59 23.31 17.06 -9.57
CA GLN A 59 23.74 18.45 -9.79
C GLN A 59 25.25 18.64 -9.71
N GLN A 60 25.93 17.89 -8.83
CA GLN A 60 27.38 17.96 -8.66
C GLN A 60 28.16 17.21 -9.75
N SER A 61 27.51 16.30 -10.48
CA SER A 61 28.16 15.50 -11.52
C SER A 61 28.10 16.17 -12.89
N LYS A 62 29.26 16.29 -13.54
CA LYS A 62 29.35 16.84 -14.90
C LYS A 62 28.95 15.86 -16.00
N THR A 63 28.85 14.57 -15.68
CA THR A 63 28.64 13.49 -16.66
C THR A 63 27.36 12.70 -16.42
N MET A 64 26.75 12.82 -15.23
CA MET A 64 25.53 12.11 -14.90
C MET A 64 24.33 12.75 -15.61
N LYS A 65 23.63 11.96 -16.42
CA LYS A 65 22.30 12.31 -16.92
C LYS A 65 21.28 11.85 -15.87
N PHE A 66 20.41 12.74 -15.43
CA PHE A 66 19.41 12.47 -14.41
C PHE A 66 18.04 12.96 -14.84
N ALA A 67 17.01 12.16 -14.60
CA ALA A 67 15.62 12.51 -14.80
C ALA A 67 14.80 11.93 -13.64
N LEU A 68 13.75 12.65 -13.24
CA LEU A 68 12.81 12.19 -12.24
C LEU A 68 11.46 11.91 -12.91
N LEU A 69 10.97 10.68 -12.73
CA LEU A 69 9.64 10.28 -13.16
C LEU A 69 8.72 10.21 -11.94
N SER A 70 7.71 11.09 -11.90
CA SER A 70 6.64 11.04 -10.91
C SER A 70 5.42 10.36 -11.51
N VAL A 71 5.03 9.21 -10.97
CA VAL A 71 3.84 8.46 -11.39
C VAL A 71 2.81 8.49 -10.28
N ASP A 72 1.57 8.83 -10.62
CA ASP A 72 0.43 8.80 -9.71
C ASP A 72 -0.68 7.91 -10.30
N LEU A 73 -1.37 7.17 -9.44
CA LEU A 73 -2.44 6.25 -9.86
C LEU A 73 -3.80 6.89 -9.60
N GLU A 74 -4.56 7.13 -10.67
CA GLU A 74 -5.93 7.61 -10.56
C GLU A 74 -6.79 6.58 -9.83
N LYS A 75 -7.47 7.00 -8.75
CA LYS A 75 -8.42 6.18 -8.00
C LYS A 75 -7.85 4.81 -7.59
N ALA A 76 -6.61 4.81 -7.09
CA ALA A 76 -5.85 3.60 -6.76
C ALA A 76 -6.61 2.53 -5.95
N PHE A 77 -7.56 2.92 -5.09
CA PHE A 77 -8.39 1.98 -4.32
C PHE A 77 -9.63 1.47 -5.06
N ASP A 78 -10.17 2.24 -6.01
CA ASP A 78 -11.37 1.87 -6.76
C ASP A 78 -11.06 0.94 -7.93
N VAL A 79 -9.84 1.01 -8.48
CA VAL A 79 -9.43 0.28 -9.70
C VAL A 79 -8.70 -1.04 -9.42
N VAL A 80 -8.64 -1.49 -8.16
CA VAL A 80 -7.94 -2.73 -7.80
C VAL A 80 -8.67 -3.94 -8.36
N ASN A 81 -8.00 -4.71 -9.22
CA ASN A 81 -8.51 -6.01 -9.66
C ASN A 81 -8.47 -7.01 -8.50
N ARG A 82 -9.65 -7.41 -8.01
CA ARG A 82 -9.79 -8.28 -6.84
C ARG A 82 -9.25 -9.69 -7.07
N ASN A 83 -9.45 -10.26 -8.25
CA ASN A 83 -8.91 -11.59 -8.57
C ASN A 83 -7.39 -11.57 -8.48
N ARG A 84 -6.77 -10.51 -9.03
CA ARG A 84 -5.32 -10.32 -8.95
C ARG A 84 -4.84 -10.07 -7.52
N LEU A 85 -5.62 -9.33 -6.72
CA LEU A 85 -5.31 -9.13 -5.30
C LEU A 85 -5.24 -10.47 -4.56
N TRP A 86 -6.17 -11.39 -4.81
CA TRP A 86 -6.16 -12.71 -4.17
C TRP A 86 -4.90 -13.51 -4.50
N GLU A 87 -4.53 -13.57 -5.78
CA GLU A 87 -3.30 -14.23 -6.22
C GLU A 87 -2.05 -13.61 -5.60
N ILE A 88 -2.03 -12.28 -5.46
CA ILE A 88 -0.92 -11.56 -4.83
C ILE A 88 -0.84 -11.93 -3.34
N LEU A 89 -1.95 -11.93 -2.60
CA LEU A 89 -1.93 -12.28 -1.17
C LEU A 89 -1.45 -13.73 -0.94
N GLU A 90 -1.84 -14.66 -1.82
CA GLU A 90 -1.36 -16.05 -1.79
C GLU A 90 0.15 -16.12 -2.08
N LYS A 91 0.63 -15.39 -3.10
CA LYS A 91 2.05 -15.30 -3.44
C LYS A 91 2.90 -14.67 -2.33
N PHE A 92 2.33 -13.72 -1.60
CA PHE A 92 2.97 -13.08 -0.44
C PHE A 92 2.97 -13.98 0.81
N GLY A 93 2.44 -15.21 0.71
CA GLY A 93 2.49 -16.19 1.78
C GLY A 93 1.47 -15.98 2.89
N LEU A 94 0.42 -15.18 2.66
CA LEU A 94 -0.62 -15.00 3.68
C LEU A 94 -1.37 -16.32 3.90
N PRO A 95 -1.71 -16.67 5.15
CA PRO A 95 -2.46 -17.89 5.42
C PRO A 95 -3.82 -17.88 4.72
N HIS A 96 -4.19 -19.01 4.10
CA HIS A 96 -5.47 -19.17 3.40
C HIS A 96 -6.71 -18.77 4.24
N PRO A 97 -6.77 -19.03 5.56
CA PRO A 97 -7.87 -18.53 6.39
C PRO A 97 -7.99 -17.00 6.40
N ILE A 98 -6.86 -16.28 6.46
CA ILE A 98 -6.83 -14.81 6.43
C ILE A 98 -7.32 -14.29 5.08
N ILE A 99 -6.85 -14.89 3.99
CA ILE A 99 -7.26 -14.53 2.63
C ILE A 99 -8.76 -14.76 2.44
N THR A 100 -9.29 -15.88 2.94
CA THR A 100 -10.72 -16.18 2.91
C THR A 100 -11.54 -15.15 3.67
N VAL A 101 -11.09 -14.73 4.85
CA VAL A 101 -11.75 -13.66 5.63
C VAL A 101 -11.74 -12.34 4.85
N ILE A 102 -10.61 -11.95 4.25
CA ILE A 102 -10.51 -10.73 3.44
C ILE A 102 -11.46 -10.82 2.23
N LYS A 103 -11.48 -11.95 1.51
CA LYS A 103 -12.42 -12.18 0.39
C LYS A 103 -13.87 -11.97 0.83
N ARG A 104 -14.26 -12.49 2.00
CA ARG A 104 -15.62 -12.32 2.56
C ARG A 104 -15.95 -10.89 2.96
N LEU A 105 -14.97 -10.12 3.45
CA LEU A 105 -15.18 -8.70 3.75
C LEU A 105 -15.53 -7.86 2.52
N TYR A 106 -15.09 -8.31 1.34
CA TYR A 106 -15.40 -7.67 0.06
C TYR A 106 -16.57 -8.33 -0.70
N ALA A 107 -16.95 -9.56 -0.35
CA ALA A 107 -18.13 -10.21 -0.91
C ALA A 107 -19.38 -9.46 -0.45
N ASP A 108 -20.27 -9.12 -1.39
CA ASP A 108 -21.53 -8.43 -1.13
C ASP A 108 -21.39 -7.07 -0.41
N ALA A 109 -20.19 -6.48 -0.42
CA ALA A 109 -19.94 -5.18 0.19
C ALA A 109 -20.66 -4.08 -0.60
N ALA A 110 -21.77 -3.59 -0.03
CA ALA A 110 -22.51 -2.45 -0.55
C ALA A 110 -22.42 -1.28 0.42
N SER A 111 -22.04 -0.11 -0.08
CA SER A 111 -22.15 1.16 0.63
C SER A 111 -23.26 1.96 -0.04
N ARG A 112 -24.30 2.34 0.71
CA ARG A 112 -25.24 3.36 0.25
C ARG A 112 -24.60 4.73 0.48
N VAL A 113 -24.61 5.57 -0.56
CA VAL A 113 -24.28 7.01 -0.47
C VAL A 113 -25.53 7.76 -0.07
#